data_AF-A0A1C5SP63-F1
#
_entry.id   AF-A0A1C5SP63-F1
#
_cell.length_a   1.000
_cell.length_b   1.000
_cell.length_c   1.000
_cell.angle_alpha   90.00
_cell.angle_beta   90.00
_cell.angle_gamma   90.00
#
_symmetry.space_group_name_H-M   'P 1'
#
loop_
_entity.id
_entity.type
_entity.pdbx_description
1 polymer ?
#
loop_
_entity_poly.entity_id
_entity_poly.type
_entity_poly.pdbx_seq_one_letter_code
_entity_poly.pdbx_strand_id
1 'polypeptide(L)'
;MAKILDVNPLTLHEPTTMNASELMEILFWIDEFNPGMINLFQLETYPGEKSNSSDDIAVRYHDSDSWPAHSPVGMWFNYGVLNDFLKEWTLRKEELKSGAITRDEYFEWKINWPQTCDDCGKREPSKQWRKSNE
;
A
#
# COMPACT_ATOMS: atom_id res chain seq x y z
N MET A 1 32.47 5.76 -17.91
CA MET A 1 32.21 5.06 -16.64
C MET A 1 30.72 5.16 -16.37
N ALA A 2 30.00 4.04 -16.40
CA ALA A 2 28.58 4.03 -16.05
C ALA A 2 28.46 4.29 -14.54
N LYS A 3 27.65 5.28 -14.14
CA LYS A 3 27.22 5.40 -12.74
C LYS A 3 26.52 4.09 -12.37
N ILE A 4 26.98 3.43 -11.30
CA ILE A 4 26.22 2.34 -10.67
C ILE A 4 24.85 2.92 -10.33
N LEU A 5 23.78 2.26 -10.78
CA LEU A 5 22.42 2.67 -10.45
C LEU A 5 22.26 2.50 -8.94
N ASP A 6 22.13 3.61 -8.21
CA ASP A 6 21.90 3.57 -6.77
C ASP A 6 20.41 3.30 -6.53
N VAL A 7 20.00 2.06 -6.74
CA VAL A 7 18.62 1.57 -6.51
C VAL A 7 18.66 0.21 -5.83
N ASN A 8 17.56 -0.23 -5.22
CA ASN A 8 17.47 -1.60 -4.74
C ASN A 8 17.60 -2.57 -5.93
N PRO A 9 18.59 -3.49 -5.96
CA PRO A 9 18.81 -4.40 -7.08
C PRO A 9 17.58 -5.23 -7.46
N LEU A 10 16.69 -5.54 -6.51
CA LEU A 10 15.45 -6.26 -6.77
C LEU A 10 14.49 -5.50 -7.70
N THR A 11 14.63 -4.18 -7.79
CA THR A 11 13.82 -3.33 -8.68
C THR A 11 14.31 -3.30 -10.12
N LEU A 12 15.47 -3.93 -10.39
CA LEU A 12 16.01 -4.09 -11.74
C LEU A 12 15.41 -5.30 -12.47
N HIS A 13 14.68 -6.17 -11.76
CA HIS A 13 13.87 -7.19 -12.42
C HIS A 13 12.77 -6.48 -13.22
N GLU A 14 12.62 -6.83 -14.50
CA GLU A 14 11.61 -6.20 -15.36
C GLU A 14 10.23 -6.30 -14.69
N PRO A 15 9.53 -5.16 -14.51
CA PRO A 15 8.17 -5.20 -13.99
C PRO A 15 7.31 -5.91 -15.04
N THR A 16 7.01 -7.17 -14.80
CA THR A 16 6.00 -7.88 -15.58
C THR A 16 4.71 -7.11 -15.37
N THR A 17 4.07 -6.66 -16.46
CA THR A 17 2.73 -6.09 -16.37
C THR A 17 1.81 -7.21 -15.92
N MET A 18 1.67 -7.35 -14.60
CA MET A 18 0.97 -8.47 -14.01
C MET A 18 -0.51 -8.36 -14.35
N ASN A 19 -1.02 -9.33 -15.11
CA ASN A 19 -2.44 -9.40 -15.40
C ASN A 19 -3.21 -9.92 -14.17
N ALA A 20 -4.54 -9.85 -14.20
CA ALA A 20 -5.36 -10.28 -13.07
C ALA A 20 -5.14 -11.75 -12.70
N SER A 21 -4.94 -12.64 -13.68
CA SER A 21 -4.70 -14.06 -13.43
C SER A 21 -3.37 -14.30 -12.71
N GLU A 22 -2.30 -13.65 -13.16
CA GLU A 22 -0.97 -13.76 -12.52
C GLU A 22 -1.00 -13.25 -11.07
N LEU A 23 -1.71 -12.14 -10.80
CA LEU A 23 -1.88 -11.65 -9.43
C LEU A 23 -2.66 -12.64 -8.56
N MET A 24 -3.73 -13.23 -9.10
CA MET A 24 -4.51 -14.23 -8.38
C MET A 24 -3.71 -15.50 -8.08
N GLU A 25 -2.88 -15.97 -9.02
CA GLU A 25 -1.99 -17.11 -8.79
C GLU A 25 -1.02 -16.84 -7.62
N ILE A 26 -0.44 -15.64 -7.55
CA ILE A 26 0.41 -15.25 -6.40
C ILE A 26 -0.38 -15.29 -5.09
N LEU A 27 -1.59 -14.71 -5.08
CA LEU A 27 -2.43 -14.70 -3.88
C LEU A 27 -2.82 -16.12 -3.43
N PHE A 28 -3.13 -17.01 -4.37
CA PHE A 28 -3.43 -18.42 -4.05
C PHE A 28 -2.22 -19.13 -3.45
N TRP A 29 -1.02 -18.93 -3.99
CA TRP A 29 0.19 -19.52 -3.40
C TRP A 29 0.48 -18.96 -2.01
N ILE A 30 0.26 -17.67 -1.76
CA ILE A 30 0.43 -17.10 -0.42
C ILE A 30 -0.54 -17.77 0.57
N ASP A 31 -1.80 -17.95 0.20
CA ASP A 31 -2.82 -18.57 1.05
C ASP A 31 -2.54 -20.06 1.32
N GLU A 32 -2.13 -20.81 0.30
CA GLU A 32 -1.76 -22.23 0.41
C GLU A 32 -0.57 -22.45 1.36
N PHE A 33 0.50 -21.66 1.19
CA PHE A 33 1.72 -21.82 2.00
C PHE A 33 1.62 -21.16 3.38
N ASN A 34 0.72 -20.19 3.56
CA ASN A 34 0.53 -19.49 4.83
C ASN A 34 -0.96 -19.37 5.18
N PRO A 35 -1.64 -20.48 5.52
CA PRO A 35 -3.07 -20.46 5.82
C PRO A 35 -3.42 -19.44 6.92
N GLY A 36 -4.40 -18.58 6.64
CA GLY A 36 -4.85 -17.53 7.55
C GLY A 36 -4.02 -16.24 7.51
N MET A 37 -2.98 -16.17 6.67
CA MET A 37 -2.25 -14.93 6.41
C MET A 37 -3.12 -13.93 5.65
N ILE A 38 -3.92 -14.37 4.68
CA ILE A 38 -4.85 -13.50 3.93
C ILE A 38 -6.25 -13.67 4.51
N ASN A 39 -6.95 -12.55 4.71
CA ASN A 39 -8.34 -12.53 5.14
C ASN A 39 -9.13 -11.63 4.19
N LEU A 40 -10.25 -12.14 3.70
CA LEU A 40 -11.14 -11.45 2.76
C LEU A 40 -12.48 -11.17 3.41
N PHE A 41 -13.07 -10.00 3.12
CA PHE A 41 -14.39 -9.64 3.59
C PHE A 41 -15.12 -8.77 2.55
N GLN A 42 -16.44 -8.90 2.49
CA GLN A 42 -17.26 -8.06 1.61
C GLN A 42 -17.41 -6.69 2.24
N LEU A 43 -17.10 -5.62 1.50
CA LEU A 43 -17.43 -4.27 1.93
C LEU A 43 -18.94 -4.04 1.72
N GLU A 44 -19.57 -3.33 2.64
CA GLU A 44 -20.98 -2.94 2.53
C GLU A 44 -21.08 -1.41 2.40
N THR A 45 -22.00 -0.94 1.55
CA THR A 45 -22.33 0.48 1.46
C THR A 45 -23.18 0.89 2.66
N TYR A 46 -23.06 2.14 3.11
CA TYR A 46 -23.96 2.67 4.14
C TYR A 46 -25.39 2.75 3.59
N PRO A 47 -26.37 2.03 4.15
CA PRO A 47 -27.76 2.25 3.81
C PRO A 47 -28.27 3.49 4.58
N GLY A 48 -28.36 4.63 3.91
CA GLY A 48 -29.44 5.59 4.17
C GLY A 48 -29.39 6.56 5.36
N GLU A 49 -28.29 6.82 6.08
CA GLU A 49 -27.91 8.15 6.64
C GLU A 49 -26.78 8.12 7.71
N LYS A 50 -26.04 9.25 7.72
CA LYS A 50 -25.23 9.91 8.76
C LYS A 50 -24.62 9.05 9.88
N SER A 51 -23.29 8.96 9.82
CA SER A 51 -22.37 8.82 10.96
C SER A 51 -22.99 9.40 12.23
N ASN A 52 -23.37 8.54 13.17
CA ASN A 52 -23.02 8.59 14.59
C ASN A 52 -23.76 7.47 15.33
N SER A 53 -23.01 6.73 16.15
CA SER A 53 -23.39 5.56 16.97
C SER A 53 -23.46 4.23 16.22
N SER A 54 -22.40 3.44 16.37
CA SER A 54 -22.45 2.00 16.12
C SER A 54 -21.25 1.35 16.82
N ASP A 55 -21.49 0.50 17.81
CA ASP A 55 -20.48 -0.40 18.41
C ASP A 55 -20.17 -1.59 17.48
N ASP A 56 -20.03 -1.32 16.18
CA ASP A 56 -19.97 -2.31 15.11
C ASP A 56 -18.55 -2.44 14.55
N ILE A 57 -18.11 -3.69 14.35
CA ILE A 57 -16.76 -4.06 13.88
C ILE A 57 -16.69 -4.00 12.33
N ALA A 58 -17.82 -3.75 11.66
CA ALA A 58 -17.88 -3.61 10.21
C ALA A 58 -17.00 -2.45 9.69
N VAL A 59 -16.12 -2.75 8.75
CA VAL A 59 -15.35 -1.74 8.01
C VAL A 59 -16.26 -1.14 6.93
N ARG A 60 -16.66 0.12 7.12
CA ARG A 60 -17.60 0.82 6.23
C ARG A 60 -16.87 1.91 5.44
N TYR A 61 -17.30 2.17 4.20
CA TYR A 61 -16.72 3.21 3.33
C TYR A 61 -17.75 4.24 2.89
N HIS A 62 -17.33 5.49 2.72
CA HIS A 62 -18.19 6.53 2.15
C HIS A 62 -18.29 6.35 0.64
N ASP A 63 -19.52 6.31 0.14
CA ASP A 63 -19.85 6.38 -1.28
C ASP A 63 -19.57 7.80 -1.79
N SER A 64 -18.29 8.11 -2.02
CA SER A 64 -17.86 9.30 -2.75
C SER A 64 -17.61 8.94 -4.21
N ASP A 65 -17.69 9.91 -5.13
CA ASP A 65 -17.56 9.78 -6.60
C ASP A 65 -16.27 9.10 -7.12
N SER A 66 -15.36 8.70 -6.23
CA SER A 66 -14.08 8.03 -6.52
C SER A 66 -14.12 6.50 -6.38
N TRP A 67 -15.26 5.90 -6.02
CA TRP A 67 -15.38 4.45 -5.79
C TRP A 67 -15.98 3.68 -6.98
N PRO A 68 -15.74 2.35 -7.09
CA PRO A 68 -16.28 1.53 -8.18
C PRO A 68 -17.80 1.35 -8.06
N ALA A 69 -18.48 1.14 -9.20
CA ALA A 69 -19.93 0.93 -9.28
C ALA A 69 -20.43 -0.37 -8.59
N HIS A 70 -19.53 -1.29 -8.24
CA HIS A 70 -19.81 -2.51 -7.50
C HIS A 70 -19.02 -2.51 -6.20
N SER A 71 -19.62 -3.05 -5.13
CA SER A 71 -18.96 -3.08 -3.84
C SER A 71 -17.67 -3.91 -3.90
N PRO A 72 -16.51 -3.32 -3.58
CA PRO A 72 -15.24 -4.02 -3.64
C PRO A 72 -15.11 -5.09 -2.55
N VAL A 73 -14.11 -5.97 -2.71
CA VAL A 73 -13.69 -6.91 -1.66
C VAL A 73 -12.56 -6.28 -0.86
N GLY A 74 -12.71 -6.29 0.47
CA GLY A 74 -11.65 -5.92 1.41
C GLY A 74 -10.70 -7.09 1.62
N MET A 75 -9.40 -6.81 1.69
CA MET A 75 -8.36 -7.79 2.00
C MET A 75 -7.44 -7.22 3.08
N TRP A 76 -7.12 -8.03 4.09
CA TRP A 76 -6.10 -7.68 5.08
C TRP A 76 -5.18 -8.88 5.36
N PHE A 77 -3.94 -8.56 5.76
CA PHE A 77 -2.91 -9.56 6.05
C PHE A 77 -2.73 -9.72 7.56
N ASN A 78 -2.85 -10.94 8.06
CA ASN A 78 -2.52 -11.32 9.43
C ASN A 78 -1.01 -11.53 9.60
N TYR A 79 -0.24 -10.49 9.28
CA TYR A 79 1.20 -10.48 9.43
C TYR A 79 1.68 -9.07 9.78
N GLY A 80 2.03 -8.87 11.05
CA GLY A 80 2.26 -7.54 11.63
C GLY A 80 3.26 -6.68 10.83
N VAL A 81 4.39 -7.28 10.43
CA VAL A 81 5.43 -6.57 9.67
C VAL A 81 4.92 -6.12 8.30
N LEU A 82 4.19 -6.98 7.56
CA LEU A 82 3.59 -6.61 6.29
C LEU A 82 2.53 -5.53 6.47
N ASN A 83 1.72 -5.63 7.52
CA ASN A 83 0.72 -4.60 7.83
C ASN A 83 1.37 -3.24 8.11
N ASP A 84 2.51 -3.20 8.80
CA ASP A 84 3.23 -1.96 9.06
C ASP A 84 3.81 -1.35 7.77
N PHE A 85 4.30 -2.18 6.84
CA PHE A 85 4.67 -1.69 5.50
C PHE A 85 3.46 -1.15 4.71
N LEU A 86 2.30 -1.79 4.79
CA LEU A 86 1.07 -1.31 4.14
C LEU A 86 0.57 0.01 4.75
N LYS A 87 0.72 0.21 6.06
CA LYS A 87 0.43 1.49 6.72
C LYS A 87 1.35 2.60 6.21
N GLU A 88 2.66 2.35 6.14
CA GLU A 88 3.60 3.35 5.63
C GLU A 88 3.32 3.66 4.14
N TRP A 89 3.00 2.64 3.34
CA TRP A 89 2.62 2.86 1.95
C TRP A 89 1.32 3.69 1.81
N THR A 90 0.35 3.50 2.71
CA THR A 90 -0.88 4.29 2.76
C THR A 90 -0.56 5.76 3.07
N LEU A 91 0.27 6.00 4.09
CA LEU A 91 0.75 7.35 4.43
C LEU A 91 1.41 8.04 3.24
N ARG A 92 2.31 7.36 2.51
CA ARG A 92 3.01 7.95 1.35
C ARG A 92 2.05 8.27 0.20
N LYS A 93 0.98 7.48 0.02
CA LYS A 93 -0.09 7.79 -0.95
C LYS A 93 -0.89 9.03 -0.54
N GLU A 94 -1.15 9.20 0.75
CA GLU A 94 -1.81 10.40 1.30
C GLU A 94 -0.94 11.65 1.13
N GLU A 95 0.35 11.57 1.46
CA GLU A 95 1.32 12.66 1.27
C GLU A 95 1.44 13.07 -0.21
N LEU A 96 1.42 12.09 -1.12
CA LEU A 96 1.41 12.37 -2.56
C LEU A 96 0.11 13.06 -2.99
N LYS A 97 -1.04 12.59 -2.49
CA LYS A 97 -2.36 13.17 -2.80
C LYS A 97 -2.49 14.60 -2.27
N SER A 98 -1.92 14.89 -1.10
CA SER A 98 -1.93 16.22 -0.50
C SER A 98 -0.88 17.16 -1.10
N GLY A 99 0.04 16.66 -1.93
CA GLY A 99 1.16 17.41 -2.47
C GLY A 99 2.30 17.66 -1.47
N ALA A 100 2.32 16.95 -0.34
CA ALA A 100 3.40 17.02 0.65
C ALA A 100 4.70 16.38 0.15
N ILE A 101 4.59 15.43 -0.78
CA ILE A 101 5.72 14.88 -1.54
C ILE A 101 5.43 14.95 -3.03
N THR A 102 6.49 15.06 -3.82
CA THR A 102 6.41 15.04 -5.29
C THR A 102 6.28 13.61 -5.83
N ARG A 103 5.85 13.50 -7.09
CA ARG A 103 5.80 12.21 -7.80
C ARG A 103 7.19 11.54 -7.87
N ASP A 104 8.24 12.35 -8.03
CA ASP A 104 9.62 11.86 -8.08
C ASP A 104 10.05 11.29 -6.73
N GLU A 105 9.80 12.00 -5.63
CA GLU A 105 10.12 11.52 -4.28
C GLU A 105 9.33 10.24 -3.95
N TYR A 106 8.06 10.17 -4.33
CA TYR A 106 7.28 8.95 -4.18
C TYR A 106 7.82 7.79 -5.03
N PHE A 107 8.30 8.06 -6.24
CA PHE A 107 8.94 7.04 -7.08
C PHE A 107 10.25 6.55 -6.46
N GLU A 108 11.13 7.47 -6.04
CA GLU A 108 12.39 7.16 -5.36
C GLU A 108 12.17 6.37 -4.07
N TRP A 109 11.15 6.73 -3.28
CA TRP A 109 10.76 5.98 -2.09
C TRP A 109 10.41 4.52 -2.45
N LYS A 110 9.60 4.29 -3.49
CA LYS A 110 9.18 2.93 -3.89
C LYS A 110 10.33 2.07 -4.41
N ILE A 111 11.17 2.61 -5.30
CA ILE A 111 12.22 1.80 -5.93
C ILE A 111 13.38 1.45 -4.99
N ASN A 112 13.47 2.16 -3.86
CA ASN A 112 14.49 1.92 -2.84
C ASN A 112 13.93 1.26 -1.58
N TRP A 113 12.64 0.91 -1.57
CA TRP A 113 12.03 0.13 -0.49
C TRP A 113 12.78 -1.21 -0.33
N PRO A 114 13.05 -1.71 0.90
CA PRO A 114 12.62 -1.18 2.19
C PRO A 114 13.62 -0.18 2.84
N GLN A 115 14.70 0.22 2.16
CA GLN A 115 15.72 1.10 2.73
C GLN A 115 15.19 2.52 2.99
N THR A 116 14.15 2.91 2.29
CA THR A 116 13.44 4.18 2.42
C THR A 116 12.35 4.18 3.49
N CYS A 117 12.12 3.05 4.18
CA CYS A 117 11.10 2.95 5.23
C CYS A 117 11.52 3.61 6.54
N ASP A 118 10.69 4.55 6.99
CA ASP A 118 10.88 5.34 8.22
C ASP A 118 9.91 4.95 9.35
N ASP A 119 9.17 3.84 9.21
CA ASP A 119 8.16 3.37 10.19
C ASP A 119 7.15 4.48 10.53
N CYS A 120 6.61 5.11 9.49
CA CYS A 120 5.72 6.27 9.60
C CYS A 120 6.35 7.43 10.40
N GLY A 121 7.64 7.68 10.18
CA GLY A 121 8.42 8.73 10.86
C GLY A 121 8.93 8.38 12.25
N LYS A 122 8.81 7.12 12.71
CA LYS A 122 9.35 6.69 14.01
C LYS A 122 10.88 6.48 14.00
N ARG A 123 11.49 6.39 12.81
CA ARG A 123 12.95 6.24 12.66
C ARG A 123 13.43 6.93 11.40
N GLU A 124 14.72 7.21 11.33
CA GLU A 124 15.35 7.67 10.10
C GLU A 124 15.46 6.52 9.08
N PRO A 125 15.13 6.75 7.79
CA PRO A 125 15.34 5.75 6.75
C PRO A 125 16.84 5.58 6.47
N SER A 126 17.25 4.36 6.11
CA SER A 126 18.65 4.09 5.76
C SER A 126 19.05 4.68 4.42
N LYS A 127 18.07 4.99 3.56
CA LYS A 127 18.26 5.73 2.32
C LYS A 127 17.32 6.93 2.26
N GLN A 128 17.90 8.11 2.07
CA GLN A 128 17.16 9.35 1.91
C GLN A 128 16.48 9.38 0.54
N TRP A 129 15.22 9.78 0.54
CA TRP A 129 14.36 9.78 -0.65
C TRP A 129 13.60 11.10 -0.83
N ARG A 130 13.52 11.92 0.22
CA ARG A 130 13.03 13.30 0.15
C ARG A 130 14.16 14.18 -0.37
N LYS A 131 13.83 15.12 -1.25
CA LYS A 131 14.81 16.13 -1.68
C LYS A 131 15.01 17.10 -0.52
N SER A 132 16.26 17.40 -0.18
CA SER A 132 16.56 18.50 0.71
C SER A 132 16.05 19.78 0.05
N ASN A 133 15.25 20.59 0.77
CA ASN A 133 14.93 21.94 0.32
C ASN A 133 16.23 22.75 0.39
N GLU A 134 16.92 22.89 -0.74
CA GLU A 134 17.94 23.93 -0.97
C GLU A 134 17.27 25.29 -1.21
#